data_AF-A0A359CCT1-F1
#
_entry.id   AF-A0A359CCT1-F1
#
_cell.length_a   1.000
_cell.length_b   1.000
_cell.length_c   1.000
_cell.angle_alpha   90.00
_cell.angle_beta   90.00
_cell.angle_gamma   90.00
#
_symmetry.space_group_name_H-M   'P 1'
#
loop_
_entity.id
_entity.type
_entity.pdbx_description
1 polymer ?
#
loop_
_entity_poly.entity_id
_entity_poly.type
_entity_poly.pdbx_seq_one_letter_code
_entity_poly.pdbx_strand_id
1 'polypeptide(L)'
;MKNKAKQEVDFYKTVISARWRNERFIMTQAVMHYGMSGINKSDFTFEDEKVKNYSRKMFTVRCRGKLLFRRFPADLHGLCFKYESPIFNNVTE
;
A
#
# COMPACT_ATOMS: atom_id res chain seq x y z
N MET A 1 -24.81 31.11 -17.99
CA MET A 1 -23.90 30.40 -17.06
C MET A 1 -24.39 28.98 -16.91
N LYS A 2 -23.62 27.97 -17.37
CA LYS A 2 -24.03 26.56 -17.21
C LYS A 2 -23.96 26.22 -15.72
N ASN A 3 -25.13 25.97 -15.11
CA ASN A 3 -25.25 25.39 -13.79
C ASN A 3 -24.37 24.14 -13.74
N LYS A 4 -23.21 24.21 -13.07
CA LYS A 4 -22.48 23.01 -12.66
C LYS A 4 -23.38 22.33 -11.63
N ALA A 5 -24.23 21.43 -12.11
CA ALA A 5 -25.02 20.53 -11.30
C ALA A 5 -24.10 19.90 -10.25
N LYS A 6 -24.54 19.87 -9.00
CA LYS A 6 -23.81 19.27 -7.88
C LYS A 6 -23.29 17.90 -8.33
N GLN A 7 -21.96 17.77 -8.45
CA GLN A 7 -21.33 16.52 -8.83
C GLN A 7 -21.22 15.67 -7.57
N GLU A 8 -21.99 14.59 -7.50
CA GLU A 8 -21.83 13.62 -6.41
C GLU A 8 -20.46 12.95 -6.55
N VAL A 9 -19.66 13.06 -5.49
CA VAL A 9 -18.34 12.45 -5.44
C VAL A 9 -18.47 11.13 -4.68
N ASP A 10 -18.15 10.03 -5.37
CA ASP A 10 -17.98 8.73 -4.73
C ASP A 10 -16.67 8.73 -3.95
N PHE A 11 -16.75 9.13 -2.68
CA PHE A 11 -15.60 9.18 -1.77
C PHE A 11 -14.96 7.80 -1.60
N TYR A 12 -15.75 6.73 -1.60
CA TYR A 12 -15.23 5.38 -1.47
C TYR A 12 -14.32 5.01 -2.64
N LYS A 13 -14.79 5.19 -3.88
CA LYS A 13 -13.96 4.94 -5.08
C LYS A 13 -12.72 5.82 -5.11
N THR A 14 -12.83 7.06 -4.67
CA THR A 14 -11.71 8.00 -4.60
C THR A 14 -10.62 7.52 -3.64
N VAL A 15 -11.03 7.09 -2.44
CA VAL A 15 -10.14 6.53 -1.41
C VAL A 15 -9.47 5.25 -1.92
N ILE A 16 -10.22 4.32 -2.51
CA ILE A 16 -9.66 3.08 -3.08
C ILE A 16 -8.65 3.37 -4.20
N SER A 17 -8.96 4.32 -5.08
CA SER A 17 -8.06 4.72 -6.18
C SER A 17 -6.79 5.39 -5.67
N ALA A 18 -6.88 6.23 -4.64
CA ALA A 18 -5.72 6.81 -3.97
C ALA A 18 -4.86 5.73 -3.30
N ARG A 19 -5.48 4.72 -2.68
CA ARG A 19 -4.78 3.58 -2.08
C ARG A 19 -3.93 2.84 -3.10
N TRP A 20 -4.54 2.41 -4.21
CA TRP A 20 -3.84 1.66 -5.26
C TRP A 20 -2.70 2.44 -5.91
N ARG A 21 -2.86 3.75 -6.10
CA ARG A 21 -1.78 4.60 -6.60
C ARG A 21 -0.57 4.62 -5.66
N ASN A 22 -0.82 4.76 -4.35
CA ASN A 22 0.24 4.73 -3.35
C ASN A 22 0.91 3.36 -3.25
N GLU A 23 0.14 2.27 -3.20
CA GLU A 23 0.68 0.90 -3.16
C GLU A 23 1.58 0.63 -4.39
N ARG A 24 1.14 1.04 -5.59
CA ARG A 24 1.94 0.92 -6.81
C ARG A 24 3.23 1.74 -6.77
N PHE A 25 3.16 2.96 -6.22
CA PHE A 25 4.35 3.80 -6.05
C PHE A 25 5.37 3.12 -5.13
N ILE A 26 4.92 2.64 -3.96
CA ILE A 26 5.79 1.96 -2.98
C ILE A 26 6.40 0.69 -3.58
N MET A 27 5.61 -0.14 -4.26
CA MET A 27 6.14 -1.34 -4.92
C MET A 27 7.20 -0.99 -5.95
N THR A 28 6.95 0.01 -6.80
CA THR A 28 7.92 0.46 -7.81
C THR A 28 9.23 0.91 -7.18
N GLN A 29 9.14 1.77 -6.15
CA GLN A 29 10.33 2.27 -5.45
C GLN A 29 11.09 1.15 -4.73
N ALA A 30 10.39 0.20 -4.11
CA ALA A 30 11.00 -0.95 -3.45
C ALA A 30 11.70 -1.88 -4.45
N VAL A 31 11.09 -2.16 -5.59
CA VAL A 31 11.70 -2.93 -6.68
C VAL A 31 13.00 -2.27 -7.15
N MET A 32 12.99 -0.95 -7.35
CA MET A 32 14.18 -0.19 -7.72
C MET A 32 15.25 -0.21 -6.63
N HIS A 33 14.87 0.02 -5.37
CA HIS A 33 15.76 0.02 -4.21
C HIS A 33 16.51 -1.32 -4.05
N TYR A 34 15.82 -2.43 -4.26
CA TYR A 34 16.41 -3.77 -4.18
C TYR A 34 17.08 -4.25 -5.47
N GLY A 35 17.14 -3.44 -6.53
CA GLY A 35 17.75 -3.79 -7.81
C GLY A 35 17.09 -4.98 -8.52
N MET A 36 15.78 -5.18 -8.34
CA MET A 36 15.08 -6.34 -8.89
C MET A 36 14.62 -6.08 -10.33
N SER A 37 15.01 -6.96 -11.26
CA SER A 37 14.65 -6.90 -12.68
C SER A 37 13.84 -8.13 -13.11
N GLY A 38 13.11 -8.00 -14.24
CA GLY A 38 12.34 -9.09 -14.84
C GLY A 38 11.24 -9.62 -13.93
N ILE A 39 10.50 -8.74 -13.27
CA ILE A 39 9.49 -9.11 -12.28
C ILE A 39 8.17 -9.46 -12.95
N ASN A 40 7.64 -10.63 -12.62
CA ASN A 40 6.33 -11.09 -13.02
C ASN A 40 5.33 -11.01 -11.88
N LYS A 41 4.03 -11.08 -12.19
CA LYS A 41 2.97 -11.06 -11.16
C LYS A 41 3.13 -12.18 -10.12
N SER A 42 3.63 -13.35 -10.53
CA SER A 42 3.87 -14.49 -9.64
C SER A 42 5.02 -14.29 -8.65
N ASP A 43 5.89 -13.30 -8.88
CA ASP A 43 6.96 -12.96 -7.93
C ASP A 43 6.41 -12.26 -6.67
N PHE A 44 5.16 -11.77 -6.72
CA PHE A 44 4.52 -11.05 -5.62
C PHE A 44 3.71 -11.97 -4.73
N THR A 45 3.87 -11.78 -3.43
CA THR A 45 3.08 -12.43 -2.38
C THR A 45 2.30 -11.37 -1.62
N PHE A 46 1.00 -11.62 -1.42
CA PHE A 46 0.06 -10.73 -0.73
C PHE A 46 -0.61 -11.51 0.40
N GLU A 47 -0.32 -11.16 1.65
CA GLU A 47 -0.76 -11.96 2.81
C GLU A 47 -1.18 -11.08 3.98
N ASP A 48 -2.20 -11.51 4.73
CA ASP A 48 -2.54 -10.91 6.02
C ASP A 48 -1.83 -11.66 7.16
N GLU A 49 -0.70 -11.10 7.63
CA GLU A 49 0.18 -11.74 8.62
C GLU A 49 0.08 -11.08 10.00
N LYS A 50 0.35 -11.86 11.07
CA LYS A 50 0.50 -11.32 12.42
C LYS A 50 1.93 -10.84 12.61
N VAL A 51 2.12 -9.53 12.67
CA VAL A 51 3.43 -8.91 12.88
C VAL A 51 3.70 -8.78 14.38
N LYS A 52 4.91 -9.13 14.81
CA LYS A 52 5.34 -8.98 16.21
C LYS A 52 5.15 -7.52 16.66
N ASN A 53 4.69 -7.32 17.90
CA ASN A 53 4.37 -6.02 18.49
C ASN A 53 3.11 -5.33 17.95
N TYR A 54 2.34 -5.99 17.07
CA TYR A 54 1.06 -5.48 16.60
C TYR A 54 -0.10 -6.39 16.99
N SER A 55 -1.18 -5.79 17.46
CA SER A 55 -2.39 -6.50 17.94
C SER A 55 -3.30 -6.97 16.82
N ARG A 56 -3.10 -6.49 15.59
CA ARG A 56 -3.91 -6.79 14.41
C ARG A 56 -3.06 -7.38 13.29
N LYS A 57 -3.67 -8.22 12.46
CA LYS A 57 -3.05 -8.67 11.21
C LYS A 57 -2.83 -7.48 10.28
N MET A 58 -1.73 -7.53 9.54
CA MET A 58 -1.35 -6.52 8.56
C MET A 58 -1.27 -7.14 7.18
N PHE A 59 -1.77 -6.40 6.20
CA PHE A 59 -1.62 -6.78 4.81
C PHE A 59 -0.19 -6.50 4.38
N THR A 60 0.54 -7.53 3.99
CA THR A 60 1.96 -7.49 3.68
C THR A 60 2.19 -7.86 2.23
N VAL A 61 3.05 -7.08 1.58
CA VAL A 61 3.44 -7.32 0.19
C VAL A 61 4.93 -7.61 0.13
N ARG A 62 5.26 -8.74 -0.48
CA ARG A 62 6.64 -9.16 -0.75
C ARG A 62 6.85 -9.39 -2.24
N CYS A 63 8.08 -9.21 -2.71
CA CYS A 63 8.52 -9.66 -4.04
C CYS A 63 9.77 -10.52 -3.89
N ARG A 64 9.73 -11.77 -4.37
CA ARG A 64 10.82 -12.75 -4.21
C ARG A 64 11.31 -12.86 -2.75
N GLY A 65 10.37 -12.88 -1.81
CA GLY A 65 10.63 -12.93 -0.37
C GLY A 65 11.03 -11.59 0.28
N LYS A 66 11.42 -10.57 -0.49
CA LYS A 66 11.80 -9.25 0.05
C LYS A 66 10.56 -8.44 0.43
N LEU A 67 10.57 -7.85 1.62
CA LEU A 67 9.48 -6.99 2.10
C LEU A 67 9.42 -5.68 1.30
N LEU A 68 8.27 -5.42 0.67
CA LEU A 68 8.01 -4.14 0.00
C LEU A 68 7.29 -3.19 0.94
N PHE A 69 6.16 -3.60 1.52
CA PHE A 69 5.46 -2.81 2.54
C PHE A 69 4.48 -3.65 3.37
N ARG A 70 4.08 -3.08 4.51
CA ARG A 70 2.97 -3.51 5.36
C ARG A 70 1.94 -2.39 5.43
N ARG A 71 0.68 -2.73 5.20
CA ARG A 71 -0.46 -1.82 5.31
C ARG A 71 -1.20 -2.09 6.61
N PHE A 72 -1.40 -1.02 7.37
CA PHE A 72 -2.19 -1.07 8.59
C PHE A 72 -3.68 -1.04 8.24
N PRO A 73 -4.54 -1.69 9.05
CA PRO A 73 -5.97 -1.46 8.97
C PRO A 73 -6.24 0.05 9.05
N ALA A 74 -7.11 0.57 8.17
CA ALA A 74 -7.49 1.97 8.20
C ALA A 74 -8.03 2.33 9.60
N ASP A 75 -7.63 3.49 10.12
CA ASP A 75 -8.26 4.05 11.31
C ASP A 75 -9.66 4.58 10.96
N LEU A 76 -10.42 4.97 11.99
CA LEU A 76 -11.80 5.47 11.85
C LEU A 76 -11.91 6.73 10.96
N HIS A 77 -10.80 7.39 10.63
CA HIS A 77 -10.80 8.59 9.79
C HIS A 77 -10.66 8.30 8.30
N GLY A 78 -10.32 7.06 7.89
CA GLY A 78 -10.43 6.56 6.51
C GLY A 78 -9.65 7.29 5.40
N LEU A 79 -9.06 8.44 5.71
CA LEU A 79 -8.37 9.36 4.80
C LEU A 79 -6.86 9.16 4.81
N CYS A 80 -6.30 8.63 5.90
CA CYS A 80 -4.88 8.39 6.05
C CYS A 80 -4.56 6.89 5.92
N PHE A 81 -3.80 6.53 4.89
CA PHE A 81 -3.26 5.17 4.76
C PHE A 81 -1.90 5.10 5.44
N LYS A 82 -1.80 4.33 6.53
CA LYS A 82 -0.53 4.09 7.21
C LYS A 82 0.18 2.88 6.58
N TYR A 83 1.45 3.10 6.23
CA TYR A 83 2.32 2.06 5.67
C TYR A 83 3.64 2.01 6.44
N GLU A 84 4.18 0.80 6.54
CA GLU A 84 5.55 0.51 6.93
C GLU A 84 6.29 -0.05 5.73
N SER A 85 7.49 0.45 5.44
CA SER A 85 8.31 -0.06 4.33
C SER A 85 9.79 0.12 4.63
N PRO A 86 10.65 -0.84 4.26
CA PRO A 86 12.10 -0.70 4.36
C PRO A 86 12.64 0.52 3.61
N ILE A 87 12.03 0.91 2.47
CA ILE A 87 12.53 2.04 1.66
C ILE A 87 12.31 3.41 2.28
N PHE A 88 11.40 3.51 3.26
CA PHE A 88 11.16 4.75 4.01
C PHE A 88 11.91 4.74 5.35
N ASN A 89 12.80 3.77 5.57
CA ASN A 89 13.49 3.52 6.85
C ASN A 89 12.52 3.31 8.03
N ASN A 90 11.28 2.91 7.74
CA ASN A 90 10.22 2.74 8.75
C ASN A 90 10.22 1.33 9.35
N VAL A 91 11.10 0.44 8.89
CA VAL A 91 11.22 -0.94 9.37
C VAL A 91 12.70 -1.33 9.35
N THR A 92 13.25 -1.72 10.50
CA THR A 92 14.54 -2.43 10.58
C THR A 92 14.28 -3.94 10.41
N GLU A 93 15.03 -4.59 9.51
CA GLU A 93 14.94 -6.03 9.22
C GLU A 93 15.13 -6.92 10.47
#